data_AF-A0A7C4U8Z0-F1
#
_entry.id   AF-A0A7C4U8Z0-F1
#
_cell.length_a   1.000
_cell.length_b   1.000
_cell.length_c   1.000
_cell.angle_alpha   90.00
_cell.angle_beta   90.00
_cell.angle_gamma   90.00
#
_symmetry.space_group_name_H-M   'P 1'
#
loop_
_entity.id
_entity.type
_entity.pdbx_description
1 polymer ?
#
loop_
_entity_poly.entity_id
_entity_poly.type
_entity_poly.pdbx_seq_one_letter_code
_entity_poly.pdbx_strand_id
1 'polypeptide(L)'
;MYWQYTADAYYQIVRARYYISPENERFIIDSVKTIGSTEVTAHNGIIYIKPGGKDKEELFGMNDIPAHLTSGINNTRFSSLALNEGTSTLIFTISGQDSNNVPVVKVFNYNIKDKSFKLLDTIDKISNENNIGVTGLTIDNTGQWTAVEFFTQTAGTIKSHAVVYNIKTGEKKAVGALFTPPSQGSINTLFWDGSRLVLETATPDQTVRYLYDIKEASINNF
;
A
#
# COMPACT_ATOMS: atom_id res chain seq x y z
N MET A 1 9.76 9.68 4.17
CA MET A 1 10.37 8.53 3.44
C MET A 1 9.65 7.28 3.91
N TYR A 2 9.25 6.41 2.98
CA TYR A 2 8.52 5.17 3.27
C TYR A 2 9.30 4.00 2.67
N TRP A 3 9.36 2.88 3.40
CA TRP A 3 10.04 1.64 2.99
C TRP A 3 9.11 0.46 3.23
N GLN A 4 9.08 -0.51 2.31
CA GLN A 4 8.30 -1.75 2.42
C GLN A 4 9.12 -2.97 1.98
N TYR A 5 8.90 -4.12 2.64
CA TYR A 5 9.53 -5.40 2.30
C TYR A 5 8.45 -6.49 2.23
N THR A 6 8.56 -7.39 1.24
CA THR A 6 7.48 -8.34 0.88
C THR A 6 7.69 -9.76 1.39
N ALA A 7 8.88 -10.09 1.93
CA ALA A 7 9.10 -11.39 2.57
C ALA A 7 8.59 -11.40 4.02
N ASP A 8 8.81 -10.29 4.73
CA ASP A 8 8.20 -9.95 6.02
C ASP A 8 7.57 -8.56 5.90
N ALA A 9 6.25 -8.46 6.11
CA ALA A 9 5.54 -7.22 5.89
C ALA A 9 6.07 -6.12 6.82
N TYR A 10 6.55 -5.02 6.24
CA TYR A 10 7.23 -3.93 6.94
C TYR A 10 6.76 -2.59 6.42
N TYR A 11 6.62 -1.61 7.31
CA TYR A 11 6.37 -0.22 6.96
C TYR A 11 7.06 0.71 7.96
N GLN A 12 7.62 1.80 7.46
CA GLN A 12 8.22 2.82 8.32
C GLN A 12 7.90 4.23 7.85
N ILE A 13 7.55 5.08 8.80
CA ILE A 13 7.45 6.52 8.63
C ILE A 13 8.68 7.14 9.28
N VAL A 14 9.45 7.90 8.51
CA VAL A 14 10.57 8.71 9.03
C VAL A 14 10.22 10.18 8.90
N ARG A 15 10.20 10.89 10.04
CA ARG A 15 10.03 12.34 10.11
C ARG A 15 11.39 13.01 10.15
N ALA A 16 11.62 13.94 9.25
CA ALA A 16 12.87 14.68 9.15
C ALA A 16 12.62 16.19 9.08
N ARG A 17 13.56 16.96 9.61
CA ARG A 17 13.66 18.41 9.45
C ARG A 17 14.75 18.71 8.44
N TYR A 18 14.40 19.48 7.42
CA TYR A 18 15.32 19.97 6.40
C TYR A 18 15.76 21.38 6.77
N TYR A 19 17.06 21.64 6.70
CA TYR A 19 17.64 22.96 6.86
C TYR A 19 18.07 23.43 5.48
N ILE A 20 17.55 24.58 5.06
CA ILE A 20 17.75 25.10 3.72
C ILE A 20 18.35 26.51 3.77
N SER A 21 19.28 26.78 2.86
CA SER A 21 19.90 28.10 2.69
C SER A 21 19.70 28.61 1.27
N PRO A 22 19.54 29.94 1.09
CA PRO A 22 19.48 30.53 -0.24
C PRO A 22 20.86 30.52 -0.91
N GLU A 23 20.91 30.10 -2.17
CA GLU A 23 22.10 30.12 -3.01
C GLU A 23 21.70 30.40 -4.47
N ASN A 24 22.22 31.48 -5.06
CA ASN A 24 22.04 31.84 -6.48
C ASN A 24 20.59 31.69 -7.00
N GLU A 25 19.65 32.39 -6.36
CA GLU A 25 18.20 32.37 -6.69
C GLU A 25 17.50 31.01 -6.45
N ARG A 26 18.17 30.07 -5.77
CA ARG A 26 17.64 28.75 -5.40
C ARG A 26 17.79 28.52 -3.91
N PHE A 27 17.23 27.41 -3.43
CA PHE A 27 17.48 26.90 -2.09
C PHE A 27 18.26 25.59 -2.19
N ILE A 28 19.29 25.44 -1.36
CA ILE A 28 20.02 24.19 -1.18
C ILE A 28 19.65 23.56 0.17
N ILE A 29 19.74 22.23 0.26
CA ILE A 29 19.58 21.51 1.52
C ILE A 29 20.95 21.42 2.18
N ASP A 30 21.15 22.13 3.28
CA ASP A 30 22.41 22.12 4.03
C ASP A 30 22.53 20.87 4.89
N SER A 31 21.41 20.45 5.49
CA SER A 31 21.37 19.25 6.32
C SER A 31 19.96 18.70 6.49
N VAL A 32 19.87 17.42 6.82
CA VAL A 32 18.64 16.71 7.14
C VAL A 32 18.80 16.07 8.51
N LYS A 33 17.86 16.35 9.43
CA LYS A 33 17.85 15.77 10.77
C LYS A 33 16.60 14.93 10.97
N THR A 34 16.77 13.64 11.24
CA THR A 34 15.66 12.79 11.68
C THR A 34 15.19 13.24 13.07
N ILE A 35 13.88 13.50 13.19
CA ILE A 35 13.25 13.96 14.44
C ILE A 35 12.32 12.90 15.05
N GLY A 36 12.06 11.82 14.31
CA GLY A 36 11.31 10.68 14.82
C GLY A 36 11.03 9.67 13.74
N SER A 37 10.61 8.48 14.15
CA SER A 37 10.13 7.44 13.25
C SER A 37 9.01 6.66 13.91
N THR A 38 8.24 5.94 13.11
CA THR A 38 7.32 4.91 13.58
C THR A 38 7.44 3.74 12.63
N GLU A 39 7.58 2.54 13.17
CA GLU A 39 7.75 1.31 12.42
C GLU A 39 6.57 0.36 12.71
N VAL A 40 6.09 -0.33 11.69
CA VAL A 40 5.11 -1.40 11.80
C VAL A 40 5.67 -2.63 11.10
N THR A 41 5.65 -3.77 11.79
CA THR A 41 6.24 -5.02 11.28
C THR A 41 5.31 -6.20 11.53
N ALA A 42 5.26 -7.13 10.60
CA ALA A 42 4.72 -8.46 10.80
C ALA A 42 5.85 -9.45 11.14
N HIS A 43 5.68 -10.22 12.20
CA HIS A 43 6.60 -11.31 12.54
C HIS A 43 5.82 -12.44 13.24
N ASN A 44 6.03 -13.69 12.79
CA ASN A 44 5.34 -14.88 13.33
C ASN A 44 3.82 -14.74 13.41
N GLY A 45 3.19 -14.13 12.40
CA GLY A 45 1.74 -13.95 12.36
C GLY A 45 1.21 -12.90 13.36
N ILE A 46 2.08 -12.03 13.88
CA ILE A 46 1.75 -10.93 14.78
C ILE A 46 2.20 -9.60 14.16
N ILE A 47 1.33 -8.60 14.22
CA ILE A 47 1.63 -7.22 13.86
C ILE A 47 2.09 -6.46 15.10
N TYR A 48 3.20 -5.73 14.95
CA TYR A 48 3.76 -4.90 15.98
C TYR A 48 3.94 -3.47 15.49
N ILE A 49 3.87 -2.52 16.43
CA ILE A 49 4.22 -1.11 16.22
C ILE A 49 5.38 -0.72 17.13
N LYS A 50 6.31 0.07 16.62
CA LYS A 50 7.41 0.65 17.38
C LYS A 50 7.52 2.15 17.08
N PRO A 51 6.93 3.00 17.93
CA PRO A 51 7.19 4.43 17.88
C PRO A 51 8.66 4.72 18.24
N GLY A 52 9.26 5.71 17.58
CA GLY A 52 10.65 6.08 17.78
C GLY A 52 10.94 6.46 19.24
N GLY A 53 11.93 5.79 19.83
CA GLY A 53 12.30 5.97 21.23
C GLY A 53 11.41 5.25 22.24
N LYS A 54 10.50 4.37 21.79
CA LYS A 54 9.68 3.49 22.64
C LYS A 54 9.94 2.02 22.35
N ASP A 55 9.51 1.19 23.28
CA ASP A 55 9.50 -0.26 23.10
C ASP A 55 8.49 -0.68 22.03
N LYS A 56 8.76 -1.85 21.46
CA LYS A 56 7.90 -2.50 20.47
C LYS A 56 6.63 -3.01 21.17
N GLU A 57 5.47 -2.67 20.64
CA GLU A 57 4.15 -3.06 21.15
C GLU A 57 3.47 -3.99 20.14
N GLU A 58 2.79 -5.02 20.64
CA GLU A 58 1.93 -5.88 19.84
C GLU A 58 0.58 -5.20 19.58
N LEU A 59 0.17 -5.14 18.30
CA LEU A 59 -1.14 -4.62 17.93
C LEU A 59 -2.20 -5.72 17.89
N PHE A 60 -1.92 -6.80 17.15
CA PHE A 60 -2.80 -7.97 17.00
C PHE A 60 -2.06 -9.12 16.30
N GLY A 61 -2.52 -10.34 16.56
CA GLY A 61 -2.17 -11.55 15.80
C GLY A 61 -3.24 -11.95 14.77
N MET A 62 -2.91 -12.91 13.91
CA MET A 62 -3.85 -13.46 12.92
C MET A 62 -5.15 -13.99 13.56
N ASN A 63 -5.06 -14.53 14.77
CA ASN A 63 -6.20 -15.10 15.51
C ASN A 63 -7.12 -14.02 16.13
N ASP A 64 -6.68 -12.78 16.23
CA ASP A 64 -7.50 -11.67 16.73
C ASP A 64 -8.42 -11.10 15.65
N ILE A 65 -8.15 -11.41 14.37
CA ILE A 65 -8.99 -10.99 13.26
C ILE A 65 -10.27 -11.84 13.27
N PRO A 66 -11.47 -11.22 13.28
CA PRO A 66 -12.72 -11.97 13.29
C PRO A 66 -12.78 -13.02 12.18
N ALA A 67 -13.04 -14.29 12.56
CA ALA A 67 -12.95 -15.44 11.65
C ALA A 67 -13.82 -15.32 10.39
N HIS A 68 -14.96 -14.63 10.47
CA HIS A 68 -15.82 -14.38 9.30
C HIS A 68 -15.14 -13.50 8.24
N LEU A 69 -14.20 -12.63 8.63
CA LEU A 69 -13.44 -11.80 7.69
C LEU A 69 -12.29 -12.56 7.03
N THR A 70 -11.75 -13.59 7.69
CA THR A 70 -10.68 -14.47 7.18
C THR A 70 -11.19 -15.81 6.66
N SER A 71 -12.50 -16.03 6.60
CA SER A 71 -13.08 -17.26 6.07
C SER A 71 -12.75 -17.47 4.59
N GLY A 72 -12.57 -18.73 4.18
CA GLY A 72 -12.33 -19.11 2.78
C GLY A 72 -10.90 -18.87 2.28
N ILE A 73 -9.95 -18.55 3.16
CA ILE A 73 -8.53 -18.46 2.82
C ILE A 73 -7.69 -19.25 3.83
N ASN A 74 -6.72 -20.00 3.32
CA ASN A 74 -5.79 -20.85 4.06
C ASN A 74 -4.34 -20.42 3.77
N ASN A 75 -3.38 -21.01 4.48
CA ASN A 75 -1.94 -20.74 4.30
C ASN A 75 -1.61 -19.24 4.33
N THR A 76 -2.21 -18.54 5.31
CA THR A 76 -2.23 -17.08 5.34
C THR A 76 -0.94 -16.48 5.89
N ARG A 77 -0.52 -15.36 5.31
CA ARG A 77 0.53 -14.48 5.85
C ARG A 77 0.17 -13.01 5.65
N PHE A 78 0.66 -12.15 6.53
CA PHE A 78 0.67 -10.70 6.27
C PHE A 78 1.66 -10.41 5.13
N SER A 79 1.27 -9.58 4.17
CA SER A 79 2.07 -9.34 2.96
C SER A 79 2.49 -7.89 2.74
N SER A 80 1.68 -6.91 3.12
CA SER A 80 2.02 -5.48 3.01
C SER A 80 1.31 -4.67 4.08
N LEU A 81 1.90 -3.55 4.47
CA LEU A 81 1.45 -2.68 5.55
C LEU A 81 1.56 -1.21 5.12
N ALA A 82 0.62 -0.36 5.54
CA ALA A 82 0.82 1.08 5.58
C ALA A 82 0.05 1.72 6.74
N LEU A 83 0.72 2.62 7.44
CA LEU A 83 0.19 3.31 8.61
C LEU A 83 -0.10 4.77 8.29
N ASN A 84 -1.29 5.25 8.66
CA ASN A 84 -1.55 6.68 8.82
C ASN A 84 -1.68 6.98 10.33
N GLU A 85 -0.66 7.64 10.89
CA GLU A 85 -0.62 7.95 12.32
C GLU A 85 -1.68 8.97 12.74
N GLY A 86 -2.03 9.91 11.85
CA GLY A 86 -3.01 10.97 12.13
C GLY A 86 -4.40 10.42 12.41
N THR A 87 -4.80 9.39 11.65
CA THR A 87 -6.08 8.70 11.82
C THR A 87 -5.97 7.42 12.67
N SER A 88 -4.75 7.02 13.05
CA SER A 88 -4.48 5.75 13.74
C SER A 88 -4.99 4.53 12.94
N THR A 89 -4.83 4.61 11.62
CA THR A 89 -5.31 3.61 10.66
C THR A 89 -4.14 2.81 10.12
N LEU A 90 -4.18 1.49 10.28
CA LEU A 90 -3.29 0.56 9.62
C LEU A 90 -4.04 -0.15 8.49
N ILE A 91 -3.57 0.01 7.27
CA ILE A 91 -3.99 -0.83 6.15
C ILE A 91 -3.00 -1.98 6.05
N PHE A 92 -3.52 -3.20 5.89
CA PHE A 92 -2.70 -4.38 5.72
C PHE A 92 -3.33 -5.36 4.73
N THR A 93 -2.51 -6.23 4.17
CA THR A 93 -2.97 -7.31 3.30
C THR A 93 -2.63 -8.67 3.91
N ILE A 94 -3.57 -9.61 3.73
CA ILE A 94 -3.33 -11.03 3.98
C ILE A 94 -3.32 -11.74 2.63
N SER A 95 -2.22 -12.42 2.34
CA SER A 95 -2.11 -13.31 1.18
C SER A 95 -2.24 -14.76 1.65
N GLY A 96 -2.90 -15.59 0.84
CA GLY A 96 -3.09 -17.00 1.10
C GLY A 96 -3.71 -17.69 -0.12
N GLN A 97 -4.41 -18.80 0.11
CA GLN A 97 -5.04 -19.59 -0.94
C GLN A 97 -6.48 -19.95 -0.59
N ASP A 98 -7.37 -19.99 -1.57
CA ASP A 98 -8.72 -20.52 -1.38
C ASP A 98 -8.73 -22.06 -1.25
N SER A 99 -9.92 -22.67 -1.17
CA SER A 99 -10.08 -24.14 -1.12
C SER A 99 -9.60 -24.86 -2.38
N ASN A 100 -9.44 -24.16 -3.50
CA ASN A 100 -8.97 -24.67 -4.78
C ASN A 100 -7.48 -24.36 -5.02
N ASN A 101 -6.76 -23.92 -3.98
CA ASN A 101 -5.36 -23.47 -4.05
C ASN A 101 -5.13 -22.23 -4.94
N VAL A 102 -6.17 -21.48 -5.27
CA VAL A 102 -6.07 -20.22 -6.03
C VAL A 102 -5.51 -19.14 -5.10
N PRO A 103 -4.46 -18.41 -5.51
CA PRO A 103 -3.94 -17.30 -4.72
C PRO A 103 -5.01 -16.22 -4.50
N VAL A 104 -5.21 -15.85 -3.23
CA VAL A 104 -6.16 -14.81 -2.82
C VAL A 104 -5.44 -13.79 -1.96
N VAL A 105 -5.82 -12.52 -2.14
CA VAL A 105 -5.43 -11.43 -1.25
C VAL A 105 -6.67 -10.81 -0.64
N LYS A 106 -6.65 -10.61 0.66
CA LYS A 106 -7.63 -9.80 1.39
C LYS A 106 -7.00 -8.49 1.84
N VAL A 107 -7.67 -7.37 1.56
CA VAL A 107 -7.24 -6.02 1.96
C VAL A 107 -8.04 -5.59 3.17
N PHE A 108 -7.35 -5.19 4.23
CA PHE A 108 -7.96 -4.83 5.51
C PHE A 108 -7.61 -3.41 5.93
N ASN A 109 -8.54 -2.84 6.68
CA ASN A 109 -8.36 -1.67 7.50
C ASN A 109 -8.45 -2.06 8.98
N TYR A 110 -7.49 -1.62 9.79
CA TYR A 110 -7.51 -1.74 11.24
C TYR A 110 -7.38 -0.35 11.88
N ASN A 111 -8.35 0.00 12.71
CA ASN A 111 -8.25 1.18 13.56
C ASN A 111 -7.55 0.79 14.87
N ILE A 112 -6.38 1.37 15.13
CA ILE A 112 -5.55 1.05 16.30
C ILE A 112 -6.21 1.48 17.61
N LYS A 113 -6.96 2.60 17.61
CA LYS A 113 -7.61 3.12 18.82
C LYS A 113 -8.81 2.26 19.22
N ASP A 114 -9.65 1.93 18.25
CA ASP A 114 -10.91 1.22 18.47
C ASP A 114 -10.73 -0.30 18.42
N LYS A 115 -9.52 -0.78 18.07
CA LYS A 115 -9.19 -2.19 17.83
C LYS A 115 -10.18 -2.88 16.89
N SER A 116 -10.60 -2.17 15.86
CA SER A 116 -11.65 -2.64 14.94
C SER A 116 -11.10 -2.99 13.57
N PHE A 117 -11.51 -4.15 13.07
CA PHE A 117 -11.16 -4.66 11.74
C PHE A 117 -12.29 -4.40 10.75
N LYS A 118 -11.92 -4.01 9.54
CA LYS A 118 -12.82 -3.93 8.39
C LYS A 118 -12.14 -4.54 7.17
N LEU A 119 -12.80 -5.51 6.55
CA LEU A 119 -12.40 -6.01 5.24
C LEU A 119 -12.80 -4.97 4.16
N LEU A 120 -11.85 -4.54 3.36
CA LEU A 120 -12.07 -3.63 2.24
C LEU A 120 -12.35 -4.40 0.95
N ASP A 121 -11.62 -5.48 0.70
CA ASP A 121 -11.74 -6.26 -0.54
C ASP A 121 -11.22 -7.68 -0.36
N THR A 122 -11.71 -8.59 -1.20
CA THR A 122 -11.14 -9.92 -1.42
C THR A 122 -10.91 -10.07 -2.91
N ILE A 123 -9.68 -10.38 -3.30
CA ILE A 123 -9.24 -10.38 -4.69
C ILE A 123 -8.57 -11.71 -4.99
N ASP A 124 -8.96 -12.31 -6.10
CA ASP A 124 -8.41 -13.54 -6.66
C ASP A 124 -7.97 -13.37 -8.12
N LYS A 125 -8.34 -12.24 -8.75
CA LYS A 125 -7.99 -11.87 -10.12
C LYS A 125 -8.03 -10.36 -10.34
N ILE A 126 -7.25 -9.86 -11.31
CA ILE A 126 -7.30 -8.47 -11.79
C ILE A 126 -7.27 -8.49 -13.31
N SER A 127 -8.19 -7.75 -13.96
CA SER A 127 -8.26 -7.69 -15.43
C SER A 127 -8.33 -9.05 -16.12
N ASN A 128 -8.99 -10.03 -15.50
CA ASN A 128 -9.07 -11.45 -15.89
C ASN A 128 -7.75 -12.24 -15.80
N GLU A 129 -6.71 -11.67 -15.20
CA GLU A 129 -5.44 -12.35 -14.90
C GLU A 129 -5.47 -12.92 -13.47
N ASN A 130 -4.93 -14.13 -13.32
CA ASN A 130 -4.88 -14.88 -12.06
C ASN A 130 -3.48 -14.81 -11.42
N ASN A 131 -3.25 -15.65 -10.39
CA ASN A 131 -1.99 -15.75 -9.65
C ASN A 131 -1.56 -14.41 -9.05
N ILE A 132 -2.45 -13.86 -8.23
CA ILE A 132 -2.24 -12.53 -7.70
C ILE A 132 -1.33 -12.56 -6.48
N GLY A 133 -0.58 -11.49 -6.28
CA GLY A 133 0.04 -11.15 -5.01
C GLY A 133 0.09 -9.64 -4.83
N VAL A 134 0.71 -9.20 -3.74
CA VAL A 134 0.86 -7.76 -3.40
C VAL A 134 2.34 -7.43 -3.38
N THR A 135 2.72 -6.35 -4.05
CA THR A 135 4.08 -5.79 -4.03
C THR A 135 4.17 -4.52 -3.20
N GLY A 136 3.08 -3.78 -3.06
CA GLY A 136 3.12 -2.51 -2.37
C GLY A 136 1.79 -2.01 -1.84
N LEU A 137 1.90 -1.14 -0.83
CA LEU A 137 0.75 -0.51 -0.21
C LEU A 137 1.11 0.90 0.27
N THR A 138 0.25 1.87 -0.05
CA THR A 138 0.42 3.25 0.39
C THR A 138 -0.91 3.85 0.84
N ILE A 139 -0.86 4.80 1.77
CA ILE A 139 -2.02 5.51 2.32
C ILE A 139 -1.81 7.01 2.16
N ASP A 140 -2.85 7.73 1.79
CA ASP A 140 -2.78 9.18 1.65
C ASP A 140 -2.62 9.87 3.00
N ASN A 141 -2.21 11.13 2.98
CA ASN A 141 -1.96 11.88 4.21
C ASN A 141 -3.24 12.10 5.05
N THR A 142 -4.42 12.10 4.42
CA THR A 142 -5.70 12.24 5.11
C THR A 142 -6.21 10.94 5.73
N GLY A 143 -5.67 9.79 5.31
CA GLY A 143 -6.15 8.46 5.73
C GLY A 143 -7.51 8.10 5.12
N GLN A 144 -7.93 8.79 4.07
CA GLN A 144 -9.18 8.52 3.35
C GLN A 144 -8.99 7.46 2.26
N TRP A 145 -7.80 7.39 1.67
CA TRP A 145 -7.53 6.57 0.49
C TRP A 145 -6.27 5.74 0.66
N THR A 146 -6.30 4.52 0.14
CA THR A 146 -5.13 3.66 0.04
C THR A 146 -4.99 3.13 -1.37
N ALA A 147 -3.76 3.06 -1.87
CA ALA A 147 -3.44 2.37 -3.11
C ALA A 147 -2.72 1.08 -2.77
N VAL A 148 -3.18 -0.01 -3.37
CA VAL A 148 -2.58 -1.33 -3.27
C VAL A 148 -2.05 -1.70 -4.64
N GLU A 149 -0.78 -2.06 -4.68
CA GLU A 149 -0.11 -2.55 -5.86
C GLU A 149 -0.11 -4.07 -5.83
N PHE A 150 -0.83 -4.64 -6.78
CA PHE A 150 -0.93 -6.07 -7.00
C PHE A 150 -0.03 -6.47 -8.15
N PHE A 151 0.51 -7.68 -8.11
CA PHE A 151 1.06 -8.30 -9.30
C PHE A 151 0.20 -9.49 -9.71
N THR A 152 0.15 -9.76 -11.01
CA THR A 152 -0.36 -11.00 -11.59
C THR A 152 0.77 -11.71 -12.32
N GLN A 153 0.69 -13.04 -12.40
CA GLN A 153 1.66 -13.84 -13.15
C GLN A 153 0.95 -14.82 -14.08
N THR A 154 1.07 -14.58 -15.39
CA THR A 154 0.49 -15.42 -16.44
C THR A 154 1.57 -15.84 -17.43
N ALA A 155 1.73 -17.15 -17.65
CA ALA A 155 2.69 -17.72 -18.60
C ALA A 155 4.14 -17.20 -18.45
N GLY A 156 4.56 -16.91 -17.21
CA GLY A 156 5.90 -16.38 -16.90
C GLY A 156 6.04 -14.86 -16.98
N THR A 157 5.02 -14.14 -17.45
CA THR A 157 4.98 -12.67 -17.45
C THR A 157 4.39 -12.15 -16.15
N ILE A 158 5.12 -11.25 -15.48
CA ILE A 158 4.64 -10.53 -14.29
C ILE A 158 4.15 -9.15 -14.72
N LYS A 159 2.97 -8.75 -14.25
CA LYS A 159 2.40 -7.42 -14.48
C LYS A 159 1.93 -6.80 -13.17
N SER A 160 2.32 -5.55 -12.91
CA SER A 160 1.82 -4.79 -11.77
C SER A 160 0.54 -4.02 -12.12
N HIS A 161 -0.38 -3.98 -11.17
CA HIS A 161 -1.67 -3.28 -11.25
C HIS A 161 -1.86 -2.45 -9.99
N ALA A 162 -2.32 -1.21 -10.15
CA ALA A 162 -2.69 -0.38 -9.01
C ALA A 162 -4.22 -0.33 -8.86
N VAL A 163 -4.69 -0.61 -7.64
CA VAL A 163 -6.10 -0.41 -7.25
C VAL A 163 -6.14 0.55 -6.07
N VAL A 164 -7.03 1.53 -6.17
CA VAL A 164 -7.20 2.55 -5.14
C VAL A 164 -8.53 2.35 -4.43
N TYR A 165 -8.51 2.35 -3.09
CA TYR A 165 -9.65 2.11 -2.23
C TYR A 165 -9.98 3.34 -1.39
N ASN A 166 -11.27 3.65 -1.30
CA ASN A 166 -11.78 4.49 -0.23
C ASN A 166 -11.85 3.67 1.06
N ILE A 167 -11.08 4.05 2.08
CA ILE A 167 -11.00 3.28 3.33
C ILE A 167 -12.36 3.28 4.06
N LYS A 168 -13.08 4.40 4.01
CA LYS A 168 -14.37 4.56 4.68
C LYS A 168 -15.49 3.80 3.98
N THR A 169 -15.62 3.91 2.66
CA THR A 169 -16.76 3.31 1.92
C THR A 169 -16.46 1.91 1.37
N GLY A 170 -15.18 1.56 1.17
CA GLY A 170 -14.79 0.33 0.47
C GLY A 170 -14.90 0.42 -1.06
N GLU A 171 -15.28 1.58 -1.61
CA GLU A 171 -15.29 1.82 -3.06
C GLU A 171 -13.87 1.64 -3.61
N LYS A 172 -13.74 0.94 -4.75
CA LYS A 172 -12.46 0.69 -5.41
C LYS A 172 -12.42 1.18 -6.84
N LYS A 173 -11.27 1.69 -7.25
CA LYS A 173 -10.99 2.16 -8.61
C LYS A 173 -9.75 1.47 -9.15
N ALA A 174 -9.89 0.75 -10.27
CA ALA A 174 -8.76 0.15 -10.97
C ALA A 174 -8.11 1.22 -11.85
N VAL A 175 -6.88 1.61 -11.50
CA VAL A 175 -6.16 2.72 -12.16
C VAL A 175 -5.86 2.40 -13.62
N GLY A 176 -5.60 1.13 -13.94
CA GLY A 176 -5.28 0.69 -15.30
C GLY A 176 -6.38 0.96 -16.34
N ALA A 177 -7.64 1.11 -15.91
CA ALA A 177 -8.76 1.40 -16.79
C ALA A 177 -8.74 2.83 -17.38
N LEU A 178 -7.88 3.71 -16.85
CA LEU A 178 -7.79 5.11 -17.28
C LEU A 178 -6.81 5.34 -18.43
N PHE A 179 -5.97 4.35 -18.74
CA PHE A 179 -5.05 4.42 -19.87
C PHE A 179 -5.78 4.05 -21.17
N THR A 180 -5.50 4.75 -22.27
CA THR A 180 -6.03 4.43 -23.61
C THR A 180 -4.88 4.32 -24.63
N PRO A 181 -4.62 3.11 -25.18
CA PRO A 181 -5.23 1.83 -24.81
C PRO A 181 -4.93 1.48 -23.33
N PRO A 182 -5.74 0.61 -22.69
CA PRO A 182 -5.48 0.15 -21.33
C PRO A 182 -4.02 -0.27 -21.19
N SER A 183 -3.37 0.17 -20.11
CA SER A 183 -1.93 0.00 -19.92
C SER A 183 -1.52 -1.45 -20.20
N GLN A 184 -0.69 -1.65 -21.22
CA GLN A 184 -0.07 -2.94 -21.47
C GLN A 184 1.12 -3.19 -20.54
N GLY A 185 1.66 -2.14 -19.90
CA GLY A 185 2.78 -2.22 -18.97
C GLY A 185 2.37 -2.37 -17.51
N SER A 186 3.38 -2.56 -16.66
CA SER A 186 3.22 -2.58 -15.20
C SER A 186 2.91 -1.16 -14.69
N ILE A 187 1.90 -1.05 -13.83
CA ILE A 187 1.56 0.19 -13.11
C ILE A 187 2.05 0.04 -11.67
N ASN A 188 3.01 0.88 -11.30
CA ASN A 188 3.57 0.92 -9.95
C ASN A 188 3.08 2.19 -9.23
N THR A 189 2.88 2.08 -7.92
CA THR A 189 2.52 3.20 -7.06
C THR A 189 3.76 3.75 -6.38
N LEU A 190 3.99 5.07 -6.45
CA LEU A 190 5.18 5.69 -5.86
C LEU A 190 4.87 6.33 -4.51
N PHE A 191 4.09 7.41 -4.50
CA PHE A 191 3.73 8.15 -3.29
C PHE A 191 2.50 9.03 -3.52
N TRP A 192 1.91 9.52 -2.44
CA TRP A 192 0.83 10.51 -2.50
C TRP A 192 1.38 11.94 -2.46
N ASP A 193 0.93 12.77 -3.40
CA ASP A 193 1.06 14.24 -3.38
C ASP A 193 -0.29 14.86 -3.01
N GLY A 194 -0.51 15.06 -1.72
CA GLY A 194 -1.82 15.46 -1.20
C GLY A 194 -2.87 14.39 -1.51
N SER A 195 -3.91 14.76 -2.28
CA SER A 195 -4.97 13.84 -2.72
C SER A 195 -4.69 13.17 -4.07
N ARG A 196 -3.51 13.37 -4.65
CA ARG A 196 -3.13 12.80 -5.94
C ARG A 196 -2.11 11.69 -5.73
N LEU A 197 -2.25 10.60 -6.47
CA LEU A 197 -1.30 9.49 -6.42
C LEU A 197 -0.31 9.62 -7.56
N VAL A 198 0.98 9.62 -7.24
CA VAL A 198 2.04 9.52 -8.23
C VAL A 198 2.19 8.06 -8.63
N LEU A 199 2.05 7.82 -9.93
CA LEU A 199 2.14 6.51 -10.56
C LEU A 199 3.33 6.49 -11.50
N GLU A 200 3.83 5.29 -11.73
CA GLU A 200 4.84 5.02 -12.74
C GLU A 200 4.38 3.86 -13.61
N THR A 201 4.45 4.05 -14.93
CA THR A 201 4.31 2.94 -15.88
C THR A 201 5.65 2.67 -16.53
N ALA A 202 6.05 1.41 -16.55
CA ALA A 202 7.27 0.99 -17.23
C ALA A 202 6.93 0.07 -18.42
N THR A 203 7.56 0.36 -19.56
CA THR A 203 7.76 -0.57 -20.67
C THR A 203 9.26 -0.90 -20.75
N PRO A 204 9.69 -1.87 -21.57
CA PRO A 204 11.12 -2.17 -21.73
C PRO A 204 11.99 -0.96 -22.10
N ASP A 205 11.42 0.02 -22.81
CA ASP A 205 12.16 1.14 -23.40
C ASP A 205 11.96 2.47 -22.68
N GLN A 206 10.91 2.60 -21.86
CA GLN A 206 10.57 3.88 -21.23
C GLN A 206 9.88 3.70 -19.88
N THR A 207 10.10 4.69 -19.03
CA THR A 207 9.39 4.86 -17.77
C THR A 207 8.71 6.22 -17.79
N VAL A 208 7.39 6.24 -17.59
CA VAL A 208 6.58 7.46 -17.61
C VAL A 208 5.88 7.62 -16.26
N ARG A 209 5.89 8.83 -15.72
CA ARG A 209 5.23 9.17 -14.45
C ARG A 209 3.97 9.97 -14.70
N TYR A 210 2.98 9.69 -13.87
CA TYR A 210 1.67 10.30 -13.94
C TYR A 210 1.17 10.74 -12.58
N LEU A 211 0.33 11.77 -12.57
CA LEU A 211 -0.51 12.16 -11.44
C LEU A 211 -1.92 11.62 -11.66
N TYR A 212 -2.35 10.71 -10.79
CA TYR A 212 -3.73 10.25 -10.72
C TYR A 212 -4.54 11.12 -9.75
N ASP A 213 -5.54 11.83 -10.26
CA ASP A 213 -6.52 12.53 -9.44
C ASP A 213 -7.68 11.59 -9.07
N ILE A 214 -7.81 11.33 -7.78
CA ILE A 214 -8.77 10.38 -7.25
C ILE A 214 -10.22 10.86 -7.30
N LYS A 215 -10.44 12.17 -7.24
CA LYS A 215 -11.77 12.79 -7.22
C LYS A 215 -12.33 12.83 -8.63
N GLU A 216 -11.50 13.24 -9.58
CA GLU A 216 -11.87 13.32 -10.99
C GLU A 216 -11.76 11.97 -11.70
N ALA A 217 -11.07 11.00 -11.10
CA ALA A 217 -10.69 9.75 -11.74
C ALA A 217 -9.96 9.98 -13.08
N SER A 218 -9.03 10.93 -13.07
CA SER A 218 -8.27 11.37 -14.25
C SER A 218 -6.77 11.14 -14.06
N ILE A 219 -6.03 11.03 -15.17
CA ILE A 219 -4.57 10.87 -15.17
C ILE A 219 -3.97 12.01 -15.99
N ASN A 220 -2.95 12.66 -15.44
CA ASN A 220 -2.15 13.70 -16.10
C ASN A 220 -0.67 13.30 -16.09
N ASN A 221 0.11 13.78 -17.06
CA ASN A 221 1.57 13.62 -17.02
C ASN A 221 2.12 14.39 -15.81
N PHE A 222 3.07 13.78 -15.09
CA PHE A 222 3.78 14.41 -13.97
C PHE A 222 4.74 15.49 -14.45
#